data_AF-A0A9E3LQW8-F1
#
_entry.id   AF-A0A9E3LQW8-F1
#
_cell.length_a   1.000
_cell.length_b   1.000
_cell.length_c   1.000
_cell.angle_alpha   90.00
_cell.angle_beta   90.00
_cell.angle_gamma   90.00
#
_symmetry.space_group_name_H-M   'P 1'
#
loop_
_entity.id
_entity.type
_entity.pdbx_description
1 polymer ?
#
loop_
_entity_poly.entity_id
_entity_poly.type
_entity_poly.pdbx_seq_one_letter_code
_entity_poly.pdbx_strand_id
1 'polypeptide(L)'
;MASLPMQFLGEARAFRDAVCASDRRVNAATTAVCRPIIRRFTTRPQLRPGAMIDVTRAWRDTVTDDFTLDTQVRAHPKKGLSIAELRLASARWKNTEWGGAESAPGVSLVLMLLSTENDRLTFTVTPVANLLLHALGRRFQRGDGHDTAAILRDLRPLGAVIETSDVEIPVSAGRWVGERVTVRDDVENRNVPMLHVQTFLN
;
A
#
# COMPACT_ATOMS: atom_id res chain seq x y z
N MET A 1 14.66 -0.04 -24.10
CA MET A 1 14.93 -0.61 -22.75
C MET A 1 15.79 -1.86 -22.92
N ALA A 2 16.88 -2.02 -22.17
CA ALA A 2 17.62 -3.28 -22.14
C ALA A 2 16.70 -4.43 -21.65
N SER A 3 17.00 -5.68 -22.00
CA SER A 3 16.30 -6.83 -21.44
C SER A 3 16.61 -6.97 -19.94
N LEU A 4 15.65 -7.46 -19.16
CA LEU A 4 15.84 -7.82 -17.75
C LEU A 4 16.21 -9.31 -17.70
N PRO A 5 17.35 -9.71 -17.11
CA PRO A 5 17.69 -11.13 -16.98
C PRO A 5 16.60 -11.92 -16.25
N MET A 6 16.33 -13.15 -16.70
CA MET A 6 15.22 -13.98 -16.22
C MET A 6 15.26 -14.25 -14.71
N GLN A 7 16.45 -14.35 -14.12
CA GLN A 7 16.61 -14.56 -12.67
C GLN A 7 15.94 -13.46 -11.84
N PHE A 8 16.16 -12.18 -12.20
CA PHE A 8 15.61 -11.04 -11.46
C PHE A 8 14.11 -10.85 -11.70
N LEU A 9 13.64 -11.27 -12.88
CA LEU A 9 12.20 -11.36 -13.12
C LEU A 9 11.56 -12.45 -12.25
N GLY A 10 12.24 -13.58 -12.04
CA GLY A 10 11.83 -14.64 -11.13
C GLY A 10 11.73 -14.16 -9.69
N GLU A 11 12.76 -13.45 -9.19
CA GLU A 11 12.76 -12.84 -7.86
C GLU A 11 11.61 -11.82 -7.69
N ALA A 12 11.39 -10.95 -8.68
CA ALA A 12 10.28 -10.00 -8.65
C ALA A 12 8.90 -10.68 -8.61
N ARG A 13 8.73 -11.80 -9.33
CA ARG A 13 7.50 -12.61 -9.28
C ARG A 13 7.31 -13.25 -7.91
N ALA A 14 8.35 -13.87 -7.35
CA ALA A 14 8.29 -14.48 -6.03
C ALA A 14 7.93 -13.45 -4.95
N PHE A 15 8.55 -12.26 -4.99
CA PHE A 15 8.22 -11.15 -4.11
C PHE A 15 6.75 -10.71 -4.25
N ARG A 16 6.27 -10.51 -5.49
CA ARG A 16 4.86 -10.18 -5.75
C ARG A 16 3.91 -11.23 -5.20
N ASP A 17 4.20 -12.51 -5.41
CA ASP A 17 3.33 -13.60 -4.98
C ASP A 17 3.27 -13.68 -3.45
N ALA A 18 4.38 -13.40 -2.76
CA ALA A 18 4.42 -13.26 -1.31
C ALA A 18 3.58 -12.06 -0.83
N VAL A 19 3.68 -10.90 -1.48
CA VAL A 19 2.82 -9.73 -1.22
C VAL A 19 1.34 -10.10 -1.41
N CYS A 20 0.99 -10.79 -2.49
CA CYS A 20 -0.39 -11.22 -2.75
C CYS A 20 -0.92 -12.19 -1.69
N ALA A 21 -0.07 -13.07 -1.16
CA ALA A 21 -0.44 -13.97 -0.08
C ALA A 21 -0.63 -13.22 1.25
N SER A 22 0.22 -12.24 1.54
CA SER A 22 0.05 -11.36 2.71
C SER A 22 -1.22 -10.53 2.61
N ASP A 23 -1.46 -9.87 1.48
CA ASP A 23 -2.61 -9.00 1.25
C ASP A 23 -3.96 -9.72 1.48
N ARG A 24 -4.08 -10.99 1.07
CA ARG A 24 -5.27 -11.80 1.39
C ARG A 24 -5.49 -11.98 2.89
N ARG A 25 -4.43 -12.22 3.67
CA ARG A 25 -4.49 -12.36 5.13
C ARG A 25 -4.83 -11.03 5.79
N VAL A 26 -4.21 -9.95 5.33
CA VAL A 26 -4.45 -8.57 5.78
C VAL A 26 -5.90 -8.17 5.57
N ASN A 27 -6.47 -8.41 4.38
CA ASN A 27 -7.86 -8.07 4.08
C ASN A 27 -8.85 -8.83 4.99
N ALA A 28 -8.60 -10.11 5.24
CA ALA A 28 -9.39 -10.90 6.17
C ALA A 28 -9.29 -10.39 7.61
N ALA A 29 -8.07 -10.12 8.09
CA ALA A 29 -7.80 -9.59 9.43
C ALA A 29 -8.43 -8.21 9.64
N THR A 30 -8.24 -7.30 8.68
CA THR A 30 -8.84 -5.95 8.68
C THR A 30 -10.35 -6.03 8.76
N THR A 31 -10.98 -6.89 7.95
CA THR A 31 -12.43 -7.12 8.01
C THR A 31 -12.87 -7.61 9.39
N ALA A 32 -12.12 -8.53 10.01
CA ALA A 32 -12.43 -9.06 11.33
C ALA A 32 -12.32 -7.98 12.43
N VAL A 33 -11.29 -7.14 12.39
CA VAL A 33 -11.08 -6.03 13.33
C VAL A 33 -12.13 -4.92 13.15
N CYS A 34 -12.47 -4.57 11.91
CA CYS A 34 -13.39 -3.47 11.63
C CYS A 34 -14.86 -3.85 11.85
N ARG A 35 -15.26 -5.12 11.66
CA ARG A 35 -16.68 -5.54 11.73
C ARG A 35 -17.39 -5.17 13.05
N PRO A 36 -16.82 -5.38 14.25
CA PRO A 36 -17.45 -4.97 15.50
C PRO A 36 -17.65 -3.45 15.58
N ILE A 37 -16.72 -2.67 15.04
CA ILE A 37 -16.77 -1.20 15.03
C ILE A 37 -17.85 -0.73 14.08
N ILE A 38 -17.90 -1.28 12.86
CA ILE A 38 -18.95 -0.99 11.88
C ILE A 38 -20.34 -1.23 12.49
N ARG A 39 -20.55 -2.41 13.10
CA ARG A 39 -21.83 -2.74 13.78
C ARG A 39 -22.15 -1.79 14.93
N ARG A 40 -21.14 -1.29 15.62
CA ARG A 40 -21.35 -0.30 16.68
C ARG A 40 -21.78 1.04 16.09
N PHE A 41 -21.11 1.53 15.05
CA PHE A 41 -21.41 2.83 14.44
C PHE A 41 -22.78 2.90 13.80
N THR A 42 -23.38 1.78 13.39
CA THR A 42 -24.78 1.76 12.92
C THR A 42 -25.81 2.03 14.02
N THR A 43 -25.45 1.84 15.30
CA THR A 43 -26.39 2.00 16.43
C THR A 43 -25.98 3.11 17.40
N ARG A 44 -24.68 3.33 17.58
CA ARG A 44 -24.09 4.31 18.49
C ARG A 44 -22.77 4.81 17.87
N PRO A 45 -22.76 5.99 17.22
CA PRO A 45 -21.65 6.46 16.40
C PRO A 45 -20.45 7.01 17.20
N GLN A 46 -20.26 6.54 18.45
CA GLN A 46 -19.17 6.95 19.32
C GLN A 46 -18.47 5.77 19.97
N LEU A 47 -17.13 5.78 19.88
CA LEU A 47 -16.27 4.87 20.62
C LEU A 47 -15.99 5.42 22.01
N ARG A 48 -16.10 4.54 23.01
CA ARG A 48 -15.58 4.81 24.34
C ARG A 48 -14.05 4.70 24.32
N PRO A 49 -13.31 5.39 25.20
CA PRO A 49 -11.86 5.26 25.29
C PRO A 49 -11.35 3.82 25.36
N GLY A 50 -11.98 2.95 26.18
CA GLY A 50 -11.64 1.53 26.24
C GLY A 50 -11.80 0.81 24.89
N ALA A 51 -12.88 1.08 24.15
CA ALA A 51 -13.10 0.48 22.84
C ALA A 51 -12.05 0.92 21.80
N MET A 52 -11.53 2.15 21.87
CA MET A 52 -10.44 2.60 20.99
C MET A 52 -9.13 1.86 21.28
N ILE A 53 -8.85 1.60 22.56
CA ILE A 53 -7.70 0.80 22.99
C ILE A 53 -7.85 -0.64 22.50
N ASP A 54 -9.03 -1.23 22.67
CA ASP A 54 -9.32 -2.61 22.24
C ASP A 54 -9.15 -2.77 20.73
N VAL A 55 -9.63 -1.81 19.93
CA VAL A 55 -9.43 -1.83 18.48
C VAL A 55 -7.96 -1.69 18.10
N THR A 56 -7.23 -0.78 18.75
CA THR A 56 -5.79 -0.60 18.50
C THR A 56 -5.02 -1.87 18.80
N ARG A 57 -5.34 -2.54 19.91
CA ARG A 57 -4.74 -3.83 20.28
C ARG A 57 -5.10 -4.91 19.26
N ALA A 58 -6.38 -5.06 18.94
CA ALA A 58 -6.84 -6.03 17.96
C ALA A 58 -6.18 -5.84 16.59
N TRP A 59 -5.96 -4.59 16.16
CA TRP A 59 -5.22 -4.28 14.94
C TRP A 59 -3.80 -4.85 15.00
N ARG A 60 -3.03 -4.49 16.03
CA ARG A 60 -1.64 -4.94 16.21
C ARG A 60 -1.51 -6.45 16.34
N ASP A 61 -2.47 -7.10 16.99
CA ASP A 61 -2.41 -8.53 17.28
C ASP A 61 -2.89 -9.39 16.10
N THR A 62 -3.76 -8.85 15.24
CA THR A 62 -4.44 -9.62 14.17
C THR A 62 -3.96 -9.25 12.77
N VAL A 63 -3.67 -7.98 12.52
CA VAL A 63 -3.18 -7.50 11.22
C VAL A 63 -1.67 -7.65 11.21
N THR A 64 -1.17 -8.61 10.42
CA THR A 64 0.26 -8.83 10.25
C THR A 64 0.97 -7.56 9.75
N ASP A 65 2.21 -7.38 10.17
CA ASP A 65 3.13 -6.35 9.70
C ASP A 65 3.92 -6.76 8.45
N ASP A 66 3.64 -7.95 7.88
CA ASP A 66 4.21 -8.41 6.63
C ASP A 66 4.01 -7.35 5.53
N PHE A 67 5.13 -6.90 4.93
CA PHE A 67 5.19 -5.87 3.89
C PHE A 67 4.59 -4.52 4.30
N THR A 68 4.54 -4.23 5.60
CA THR A 68 4.24 -2.89 6.12
C THR A 68 5.49 -2.03 6.09
N LEU A 69 5.33 -0.80 5.60
CA LEU A 69 6.39 0.20 5.55
C LEU A 69 6.27 1.12 6.76
N ASP A 70 5.09 1.65 7.06
CA ASP A 70 4.88 2.52 8.22
C ASP A 70 3.50 2.31 8.83
N THR A 71 3.40 2.47 10.15
CA THR A 71 2.13 2.41 10.88
C THR A 71 2.09 3.53 11.91
N GLN A 72 1.06 4.37 11.81
CA GLN A 72 0.77 5.43 12.77
C GLN A 72 -0.57 5.16 13.43
N VAL A 73 -0.58 5.11 14.76
CA VAL A 73 -1.80 4.96 15.55
C VAL A 73 -1.97 6.16 16.47
N ARG A 74 -3.12 6.83 16.37
CA ARG A 74 -3.51 7.94 17.23
C ARG A 74 -4.89 7.63 17.82
N ALA A 75 -4.97 7.59 19.14
CA ALA A 75 -6.24 7.45 19.85
C ALA A 75 -6.39 8.63 20.81
N HIS A 76 -7.49 9.37 20.69
CA HIS A 76 -7.73 10.54 21.52
C HIS A 76 -9.20 10.60 21.99
N PRO A 77 -9.48 10.80 23.29
CA PRO A 77 -10.84 10.79 23.83
C PRO A 77 -11.83 11.71 23.11
N LYS A 78 -11.37 12.85 22.59
CA LYS A 78 -12.20 13.84 21.86
C LYS A 78 -12.07 13.80 20.33
N LYS A 79 -11.00 13.21 19.80
CA LYS A 79 -10.73 13.22 18.34
C LYS A 79 -10.98 11.85 17.69
N GLY A 80 -11.30 10.84 18.50
CA GLY A 80 -11.52 9.48 18.02
C GLY A 80 -10.22 8.71 17.84
N LEU A 81 -10.34 7.62 17.08
CA LEU A 81 -9.26 6.72 16.69
C LEU A 81 -8.87 7.02 15.24
N SER A 82 -7.56 6.99 14.97
CA SER A 82 -6.98 7.01 13.64
C SER A 82 -5.86 5.98 13.58
N ILE A 83 -5.96 5.04 12.64
CA ILE A 83 -4.92 4.07 12.29
C ILE A 83 -4.59 4.30 10.82
N ALA A 84 -3.37 4.75 10.54
CA ALA A 84 -2.85 4.93 9.21
C ALA A 84 -1.71 3.92 8.99
N GLU A 85 -1.77 3.16 7.90
CA GLU A 85 -0.78 2.13 7.59
C GLU A 85 -0.39 2.20 6.11
N LEU A 86 0.90 2.40 5.86
CA LEU A 86 1.49 2.38 4.53
C LEU A 86 2.05 0.98 4.27
N ARG A 87 1.53 0.27 3.27
CA ARG A 87 1.93 -1.11 3.01
C ARG A 87 1.83 -1.51 1.55
N LEU A 88 2.41 -2.66 1.21
CA LEU A 88 2.19 -3.27 -0.09
C LEU A 88 0.90 -4.10 -0.12
N ALA A 89 0.17 -3.97 -1.22
CA ALA A 89 -1.03 -4.73 -1.54
C ALA A 89 -0.91 -5.34 -2.94
N SER A 90 -1.73 -6.35 -3.21
CA SER A 90 -1.82 -6.93 -4.54
C SER A 90 -2.44 -5.93 -5.51
N ALA A 91 -1.86 -5.83 -6.71
CA ALA A 91 -2.39 -4.95 -7.75
C ALA A 91 -2.42 -5.66 -9.10
N ARG A 92 -3.46 -5.34 -9.86
CA ARG A 92 -3.55 -5.63 -11.29
C ARG A 92 -3.92 -4.33 -11.98
N TRP A 93 -2.99 -3.77 -12.73
CA TRP A 93 -3.23 -2.53 -13.45
C TRP A 93 -3.59 -2.83 -14.89
N LYS A 94 -4.71 -2.31 -15.36
CA LYS A 94 -5.10 -2.37 -16.76
C LYS A 94 -4.75 -1.02 -17.38
N ASN A 95 -3.89 -1.02 -18.40
CA ASN A 95 -3.71 0.15 -19.25
C ASN A 95 -4.58 -0.01 -20.50
N THR A 96 -5.60 0.83 -20.64
CA THR A 96 -6.49 0.82 -21.80
C THR A 96 -5.80 1.28 -23.08
N GLU A 97 -4.69 2.02 -22.98
CA GLU A 97 -3.91 2.51 -24.13
C GLU A 97 -3.03 1.43 -24.76
N TRP A 98 -2.78 0.31 -24.07
CA TRP A 98 -1.95 -0.79 -24.58
C TRP A 98 -2.74 -1.79 -25.44
N GLY A 99 -3.94 -1.43 -25.90
CA GLY A 99 -4.66 -2.17 -26.95
C GLY A 99 -5.31 -3.49 -26.52
N GLY A 100 -5.39 -3.79 -25.22
CA GLY A 100 -6.04 -5.02 -24.75
C GLY A 100 -6.16 -5.10 -23.23
N ALA A 101 -6.94 -6.06 -22.75
CA ALA A 101 -7.17 -6.36 -21.33
C ALA A 101 -5.92 -6.84 -20.55
N GLU A 102 -4.72 -6.66 -21.11
CA GLU A 102 -3.47 -7.09 -20.53
C GLU A 102 -3.17 -6.27 -19.27
N SER A 103 -3.30 -6.93 -18.12
CA SER A 103 -2.93 -6.33 -16.86
C SER A 103 -1.42 -6.45 -16.65
N ALA A 104 -0.71 -5.34 -16.52
CA ALA A 104 0.70 -5.39 -16.15
C ALA A 104 0.81 -5.90 -14.69
N PRO A 105 1.48 -7.04 -14.45
CA PRO A 105 1.64 -7.56 -13.10
C PRO A 105 2.57 -6.66 -12.29
N GLY A 106 2.19 -6.45 -11.03
CA GLY A 106 2.94 -5.62 -10.10
C GLY A 106 2.43 -5.76 -8.66
N VAL A 107 2.84 -4.82 -7.82
CA VAL A 107 2.33 -4.59 -6.46
C VAL A 107 2.01 -3.12 -6.31
N SER A 108 1.01 -2.77 -5.50
CA SER A 108 0.72 -1.37 -5.19
C SER A 108 1.15 -1.05 -3.77
N LEU A 109 1.77 0.11 -3.59
CA LEU A 109 1.91 0.75 -2.30
C LEU A 109 0.60 1.49 -2.01
N VAL A 110 -0.05 1.15 -0.89
CA VAL A 110 -1.33 1.72 -0.48
C VAL A 110 -1.22 2.32 0.91
N LEU A 111 -1.95 3.41 1.12
CA LEU A 111 -2.22 3.98 2.44
C LEU A 111 -3.61 3.52 2.89
N MET A 112 -3.64 2.65 3.89
CA MET A 112 -4.87 2.27 4.59
C MET A 112 -5.12 3.27 5.72
N LEU A 113 -6.34 3.82 5.80
CA LEU A 113 -6.73 4.72 6.87
C LEU A 113 -8.06 4.27 7.49
N LEU A 114 -8.03 3.89 8.76
CA LEU A 114 -9.20 3.72 9.60
C LEU A 114 -9.33 4.95 10.52
N SER A 115 -10.43 5.69 10.43
CA SER A 115 -10.70 6.88 11.25
C SER A 115 -12.11 6.87 11.84
N THR A 116 -12.27 7.42 13.04
CA THR A 116 -13.57 7.57 13.71
C THR A 116 -13.93 9.03 14.03
N GLU A 117 -13.57 9.97 13.15
CA GLU A 117 -13.78 11.40 13.35
C GLU A 117 -15.24 11.83 13.08
N ASN A 118 -15.72 12.85 13.81
CA ASN A 118 -17.03 13.48 13.61
C ASN A 118 -18.21 12.49 13.58
N ASP A 119 -18.24 11.54 14.52
CA ASP A 119 -19.26 10.49 14.62
C ASP A 119 -19.39 9.62 13.35
N ARG A 120 -18.34 9.58 12.53
CA ARG A 120 -18.27 8.76 11.32
C ARG A 120 -17.13 7.78 11.41
N LEU A 121 -17.38 6.55 10.98
CA LEU A 121 -16.37 5.55 10.74
C LEU A 121 -15.98 5.61 9.26
N THR A 122 -14.72 5.93 8.99
CA THR A 122 -14.17 5.94 7.64
C THR A 122 -13.09 4.87 7.56
N PHE A 123 -13.15 4.05 6.52
CA PHE A 123 -12.07 3.14 6.16
C PHE A 123 -11.74 3.37 4.68
N THR A 124 -10.57 3.91 4.39
CA THR A 124 -10.12 4.18 3.02
C THR A 124 -8.85 3.43 2.70
N VAL A 125 -8.69 3.07 1.42
CA VAL A 125 -7.47 2.48 0.88
C VAL A 125 -7.06 3.32 -0.31
N THR A 126 -6.05 4.16 -0.13
CA THR A 126 -5.60 5.10 -1.15
C THR A 126 -4.35 4.54 -1.82
N PRO A 127 -4.36 4.23 -3.14
CA PRO A 127 -3.14 3.87 -3.84
C PRO A 127 -2.17 5.06 -3.88
N VAL A 128 -0.91 4.81 -3.53
CA VAL A 128 0.18 5.81 -3.51
C VAL A 128 1.07 5.63 -4.72
N ALA A 129 1.48 4.39 -4.96
CA ALA A 129 2.27 4.02 -6.10
C ALA A 129 1.89 2.61 -6.59
N ASN A 130 2.13 2.35 -7.87
CA ASN A 130 2.09 1.03 -8.45
C ASN A 130 3.48 0.69 -8.98
N LEU A 131 3.97 -0.50 -8.68
CA LEU A 131 5.29 -0.97 -9.09
C LEU A 131 5.15 -2.13 -10.05
N LEU A 132 5.56 -1.91 -11.29
CA LEU A 132 5.62 -2.97 -12.29
C LEU A 132 6.65 -4.03 -11.90
N LEU A 133 6.41 -5.28 -12.29
CA LEU A 133 7.40 -6.35 -12.15
C LEU A 133 8.76 -6.00 -12.78
N HIS A 134 8.75 -5.23 -13.88
CA HIS A 134 9.99 -4.75 -14.50
C HIS A 134 10.78 -3.85 -13.55
N ALA A 135 10.13 -2.90 -12.89
CA ALA A 135 10.76 -1.99 -11.94
C ALA A 135 11.35 -2.76 -10.76
N LEU A 136 10.57 -3.68 -10.18
CA LEU A 136 11.04 -4.54 -9.09
C LEU A 136 12.24 -5.38 -9.52
N GLY A 137 12.19 -6.01 -10.70
CA GLY A 137 13.31 -6.80 -11.21
C GLY A 137 14.57 -5.95 -11.46
N ARG A 138 14.43 -4.70 -11.91
CA ARG A 138 15.57 -3.78 -12.02
C ARG A 138 16.13 -3.40 -10.65
N ARG A 139 15.28 -3.26 -9.64
CA ARG A 139 15.73 -3.05 -8.27
C ARG A 139 16.47 -4.26 -7.70
N PHE A 140 15.98 -5.47 -7.92
CA PHE A 140 16.71 -6.70 -7.58
C PHE A 140 18.07 -6.78 -8.28
N GLN A 141 18.13 -6.37 -9.55
CA GLN A 141 19.39 -6.40 -10.30
C GLN A 141 20.43 -5.39 -9.82
N ARG A 142 20.01 -4.18 -9.43
CA ARG A 142 20.90 -3.01 -9.31
C ARG A 142 21.04 -2.45 -7.92
N GLY A 143 20.07 -2.72 -7.05
CA GLY A 143 20.07 -2.16 -5.71
C GLY A 143 20.86 -2.98 -4.72
N ASP A 144 21.04 -2.43 -3.53
CA ASP A 144 21.79 -3.08 -2.46
C ASP A 144 20.88 -4.05 -1.69
N GLY A 145 21.26 -5.33 -1.65
CA GLY A 145 20.48 -6.40 -1.02
C GLY A 145 19.27 -6.89 -1.82
N HIS A 146 18.98 -8.18 -1.65
CA HIS A 146 17.90 -8.91 -2.32
C HIS A 146 16.83 -9.41 -1.33
N ASP A 147 17.02 -9.20 -0.03
CA ASP A 147 16.01 -9.58 0.96
C ASP A 147 14.83 -8.59 0.98
N THR A 148 13.72 -9.05 1.57
CA THR A 148 12.50 -8.25 1.69
C THR A 148 12.72 -6.94 2.43
N ALA A 149 13.57 -6.91 3.45
CA ALA A 149 13.80 -5.71 4.26
C ALA A 149 14.51 -4.61 3.45
N ALA A 150 15.49 -4.98 2.62
CA ALA A 150 16.18 -4.06 1.72
C ALA A 150 15.23 -3.44 0.70
N ILE A 151 14.32 -4.24 0.13
CA ILE A 151 13.31 -3.76 -0.81
C ILE A 151 12.34 -2.80 -0.11
N LEU A 152 11.79 -3.17 1.05
CA LEU A 152 10.86 -2.33 1.79
C LEU A 152 11.49 -0.98 2.21
N ARG A 153 12.78 -1.00 2.57
CA ARG A 153 13.55 0.22 2.86
C ARG A 153 13.60 1.16 1.66
N ASP A 154 13.86 0.64 0.46
CA ASP A 154 13.89 1.46 -0.75
C ASP A 154 12.49 1.84 -1.26
N LEU A 155 11.43 1.15 -0.84
CA LEU A 155 10.06 1.55 -1.16
C LEU A 155 9.53 2.64 -0.22
N ARG A 156 10.10 2.80 0.97
CA ARG A 156 9.62 3.76 2.00
C ARG A 156 9.54 5.20 1.48
N PRO A 157 10.52 5.74 0.73
CA PRO A 157 10.43 7.10 0.19
C PRO A 157 9.24 7.32 -0.74
N LEU A 158 8.71 6.27 -1.39
CA LEU A 158 7.51 6.38 -2.22
C LEU A 158 6.26 6.78 -1.41
N GLY A 159 6.25 6.58 -0.09
CA GLY A 159 5.15 7.01 0.77
C GLY A 159 4.94 8.52 0.83
N ALA A 160 6.01 9.30 0.68
CA ALA A 160 5.97 10.78 0.72
C ALA A 160 5.50 11.41 -0.60
N VAL A 161 5.37 10.60 -1.65
CA VAL A 161 5.16 11.04 -3.05
C VAL A 161 3.72 11.50 -3.30
N ILE A 162 2.78 11.18 -2.40
CA ILE A 162 1.38 11.64 -2.48
C ILE A 162 1.31 13.17 -2.59
N GLU A 163 2.23 13.88 -1.93
CA GLU A 163 2.20 15.34 -1.80
C GLU A 163 3.12 16.05 -2.82
N THR A 164 3.83 15.31 -3.66
CA THR A 164 4.82 15.89 -4.61
C THR A 164 4.38 15.70 -6.06
N SER A 165 5.00 16.44 -6.98
CA SER A 165 4.89 16.20 -8.44
C SER A 165 6.03 15.33 -8.97
N ASP A 166 6.88 14.79 -8.10
CA ASP A 166 8.08 14.07 -8.50
C ASP A 166 7.74 12.75 -9.21
N VAL A 167 8.54 12.42 -10.21
CA VAL A 167 8.46 11.17 -10.98
C VAL A 167 9.72 10.32 -10.84
N GLU A 168 10.75 10.88 -10.21
CA GLU A 168 12.00 10.21 -9.86
C GLU A 168 12.20 10.30 -8.35
N ILE A 169 12.24 9.16 -7.67
CA ILE A 169 12.31 9.10 -6.21
C ILE A 169 13.64 8.49 -5.81
N PRO A 170 14.59 9.29 -5.29
CA PRO A 170 15.91 8.80 -4.90
C PRO A 170 15.81 7.90 -3.66
N VAL A 171 16.67 6.88 -3.64
CA VAL A 171 16.84 5.93 -2.54
C VAL A 171 18.34 5.65 -2.34
N SER A 172 18.67 4.88 -1.32
CA SER A 172 20.07 4.63 -0.96
C SER A 172 20.93 4.03 -2.08
N ALA A 173 20.35 3.17 -2.91
CA ALA A 173 21.05 2.43 -3.97
C ALA A 173 20.61 2.81 -5.40
N GLY A 174 19.99 3.98 -5.59
CA GLY A 174 19.51 4.42 -6.90
C GLY A 174 18.26 5.29 -6.82
N ARG A 175 17.34 5.13 -7.78
CA ARG A 175 16.06 5.84 -7.82
C ARG A 175 14.97 5.06 -8.55
N TRP A 176 13.76 5.17 -8.04
CA TRP A 176 12.54 4.74 -8.73
C TRP A 176 12.16 5.77 -9.78
N VAL A 177 11.80 5.32 -10.98
CA VAL A 177 11.39 6.21 -12.07
C VAL A 177 10.05 5.74 -12.63
N GLY A 178 9.15 6.69 -12.84
CA GLY A 178 7.81 6.42 -13.32
C GLY A 178 7.14 7.64 -13.92
N GLU A 179 5.82 7.63 -13.88
CA GLU A 179 4.98 8.73 -14.34
C GLU A 179 3.79 8.93 -13.38
N ARG A 180 3.21 10.12 -13.38
CA ARG A 180 1.98 10.38 -12.62
C ARG A 180 0.78 9.95 -13.44
N VAL A 181 -0.04 9.10 -12.84
CA VAL A 181 -1.30 8.66 -13.42
C VAL A 181 -2.43 8.95 -12.46
N THR A 182 -3.61 9.12 -13.01
CA THR A 182 -4.84 9.22 -12.24
C THR A 182 -5.60 7.92 -12.40
N VAL A 183 -5.90 7.25 -11.29
CA VAL A 183 -6.74 6.05 -11.27
C VAL A 183 -8.11 6.37 -10.71
N ARG A 184 -9.14 5.74 -11.27
CA ARG A 184 -10.48 5.81 -10.70
C ARG A 184 -10.57 4.83 -9.54
N ASP A 185 -10.86 5.35 -8.36
CA ASP A 185 -11.30 4.58 -7.21
C ASP A 185 -12.81 4.35 -7.38
N ASP A 186 -13.18 3.13 -7.78
CA ASP A 186 -14.58 2.77 -8.03
C ASP A 186 -15.42 2.71 -6.75
N VAL A 187 -14.79 2.54 -5.58
CA VAL A 187 -15.48 2.46 -4.29
C VAL A 187 -15.92 3.85 -3.85
N GLU A 188 -15.01 4.82 -3.91
CA GLU A 188 -15.30 6.21 -3.54
C GLU A 188 -15.73 7.09 -4.73
N ASN A 189 -15.78 6.52 -5.94
CA ASN A 189 -16.07 7.20 -7.20
C ASN A 189 -15.25 8.49 -7.39
N ARG A 190 -13.94 8.42 -7.11
CA ARG A 190 -13.03 9.56 -7.17
C ARG A 190 -11.79 9.24 -7.99
N ASN A 191 -11.13 10.29 -8.46
CA ASN A 191 -9.85 10.20 -9.14
C ASN A 191 -8.72 10.32 -8.11
N VAL A 192 -7.85 9.33 -8.05
CA VAL A 192 -6.72 9.29 -7.13
C VAL A 192 -5.42 9.42 -7.94
N PRO A 193 -4.61 10.46 -7.70
CA PRO A 193 -3.28 10.53 -8.30
C PRO A 193 -2.36 9.51 -7.63
N MET A 194 -1.56 8.81 -8.43
CA MET A 194 -0.55 7.89 -7.93
C MET A 194 0.69 7.88 -8.84
N LEU A 195 1.82 7.41 -8.31
CA LEU A 195 3.02 7.19 -9.12
C LEU A 195 2.98 5.80 -9.75
N HIS A 196 3.02 5.74 -11.08
CA HIS A 196 3.19 4.49 -11.83
C HIS A 196 4.68 4.24 -12.09
N VAL A 197 5.31 3.42 -11.24
CA VAL A 197 6.75 3.13 -11.26
C VAL A 197 7.06 2.09 -12.34
N GLN A 198 7.78 2.52 -13.36
CA GLN A 198 8.09 1.73 -14.55
C GLN A 198 9.47 1.07 -14.48
N THR A 199 10.44 1.68 -13.79
CA THR A 199 11.81 1.18 -13.73
C THR A 199 12.57 1.62 -12.47
N PHE A 200 13.78 1.07 -12.29
CA PHE A 200 14.74 1.45 -11.26
C PHE A 200 16.10 1.71 -11.90
N LEU A 201 16.72 2.85 -11.58
CA LEU A 201 18.02 3.28 -12.09
C LEU A 201 19.02 3.42 -10.93
N ASN A 202 20.29 3.08 -11.15
CA ASN A 202 21.42 3.42 -10.28
C ASN A 202 22.21 4.50 -11.02
#